data_AF-A0A7J4Q9Y2-F1
#
_entry.id   AF-A0A7J4Q9Y2-F1
#
_cell.length_a   1.000
_cell.length_b   1.000
_cell.length_c   1.000
_cell.angle_alpha   90.00
_cell.angle_beta   90.00
_cell.angle_gamma   90.00
#
_symmetry.space_group_name_H-M   'P 1'
#
loop_
_entity.id
_entity.type
_entity.pdbx_description
1 polymer ?
#
loop_
_entity_poly.entity_id
_entity_poly.type
_entity_poly.pdbx_seq_one_letter_code
_entity_poly.pdbx_strand_id
1 'polypeptide(L)'
;MMKPSFERIPASLSQEPIKVPGSPFWNVFKRFGRDEAIAMLVNVAGTVIMSFLTADAFILSLTGPVVEKFGFFPGHFREALGVYRTTPKAERKPVCFYFRKAVKGGTKSLLEDVLVHDPFYVALMLIGLKLYSNTPVWLMAFASFLIAVLIVAFGEVMVTELSYWDFKRRLKKKGFGFEKYYESRFLISAKENPARALKMVAEAFDLAEERGWSYTDAYFENKLAEYSGRVPRIRLRERVSGDDRIRTAQVVYTKAYEMGREKIDQYRYFPISKEKIYFMLEQEMPESVDEIKNNAARVFLKKTIETAEPRAVKFERILARSPDLLVSVDKVHGKAPFFLLELKTHRHVKLLKQAMRFVMQELPVIHTTQGKKEILFRASMTSS
;
A
#
# COMPACT_ATOMS: atom_id res chain seq x y z
N MET A 1 -30.20 8.32 -15.06
CA MET A 1 -28.79 8.71 -14.83
C MET A 1 -28.08 8.79 -16.18
N MET A 2 -27.81 9.99 -16.69
CA MET A 2 -26.98 10.16 -17.88
C MET A 2 -25.54 9.76 -17.52
N LYS A 3 -24.95 8.83 -18.26
CA LYS A 3 -23.50 8.57 -18.17
C LYS A 3 -22.79 9.78 -18.78
N PRO A 4 -21.95 10.51 -18.03
CA PRO A 4 -21.11 11.55 -18.63
C PRO A 4 -20.25 10.91 -19.72
N SER A 5 -20.26 11.46 -20.94
CA SER A 5 -19.36 11.00 -22.00
C SER A 5 -17.94 11.48 -21.69
N PHE A 6 -17.16 10.62 -21.04
CA PHE A 6 -15.74 10.84 -20.75
C PHE A 6 -14.89 10.55 -22.00
N GLU A 7 -15.15 11.25 -23.11
CA GLU A 7 -14.53 10.97 -24.42
C GLU A 7 -13.00 11.20 -24.48
N ARG A 8 -12.39 11.72 -23.41
CA ARG A 8 -10.94 11.99 -23.36
C ARG A 8 -10.21 11.50 -22.11
N ILE A 9 -10.92 10.88 -21.15
CA ILE A 9 -10.27 10.15 -20.06
C ILE A 9 -10.18 8.71 -20.55
N PRO A 10 -9.01 8.04 -20.48
CA PRO A 10 -8.90 6.64 -20.91
C PRO A 10 -10.06 5.84 -20.32
N ALA A 11 -10.91 5.26 -21.16
CA ALA A 11 -12.09 4.51 -20.71
C ALA A 11 -11.71 3.39 -19.72
N SER A 12 -10.45 2.94 -19.76
CA SER A 12 -9.85 2.03 -18.79
C SER A 12 -9.81 2.57 -17.35
N LEU A 13 -9.67 3.88 -17.12
CA LEU A 13 -9.64 4.47 -15.77
C LEU A 13 -11.01 4.53 -15.10
N SER A 14 -12.10 4.64 -15.88
CA SER A 14 -13.47 4.62 -15.32
C SER A 14 -13.99 3.20 -15.08
N GLN A 15 -13.42 2.21 -15.78
CA GLN A 15 -13.88 0.81 -15.74
C GLN A 15 -13.09 -0.06 -14.75
N GLU A 16 -11.86 0.31 -14.41
CA GLU A 16 -11.06 -0.47 -13.45
C GLU A 16 -11.47 -0.19 -12.01
N PRO A 17 -11.74 -1.23 -11.19
CA PRO A 17 -12.01 -1.05 -9.78
C PRO A 17 -10.76 -0.49 -9.08
N ILE A 18 -10.97 0.50 -8.22
CA ILE A 18 -9.89 1.04 -7.36
C ILE A 18 -9.36 -0.08 -6.47
N LYS A 19 -8.09 -0.43 -6.67
CA LYS A 19 -7.37 -1.40 -5.84
C LYS A 19 -6.83 -0.69 -4.60
N VAL A 20 -7.17 -1.22 -3.43
CA VAL A 20 -6.59 -0.80 -2.14
C VAL A 20 -5.65 -1.89 -1.64
N PRO A 21 -4.51 -1.54 -1.01
CA PRO A 21 -3.68 -2.54 -0.35
C PRO A 21 -4.51 -3.26 0.73
N GLY A 22 -4.38 -4.59 0.78
CA GLY A 22 -4.99 -5.38 1.84
C GLY A 22 -4.45 -4.97 3.21
N SER A 23 -5.19 -5.29 4.28
CA SER A 23 -4.68 -5.11 5.63
C SER A 23 -3.37 -5.92 5.80
N PRO A 24 -2.28 -5.31 6.27
CA PRO A 24 -1.00 -6.00 6.48
C PRO A 24 -1.17 -7.26 7.32
N PHE A 25 -1.91 -7.14 8.43
CA PHE A 25 -2.24 -8.24 9.30
C PHE A 25 -3.00 -9.35 8.57
N TRP A 26 -4.06 -9.01 7.82
CA TRP A 26 -4.82 -10.01 7.07
C TRP A 26 -4.03 -10.62 5.92
N ASN A 27 -3.07 -9.89 5.34
CA ASN A 27 -2.20 -10.44 4.29
C ASN A 27 -1.26 -11.49 4.87
N VAL A 28 -0.66 -11.20 6.04
CA VAL A 28 0.17 -12.16 6.77
C VAL A 28 -0.68 -13.35 7.23
N PHE A 29 -1.83 -13.08 7.87
CA PHE A 29 -2.77 -14.10 8.32
C PHE A 29 -3.30 -14.96 7.16
N LYS A 30 -3.55 -14.41 5.96
CA LYS A 30 -3.96 -15.21 4.80
C LYS A 30 -2.81 -16.01 4.21
N ARG A 31 -1.60 -15.44 4.20
CA ARG A 31 -0.39 -16.11 3.70
C ARG A 31 -0.09 -17.34 4.54
N PHE A 32 -0.14 -17.19 5.86
CA PHE A 32 -0.03 -18.28 6.82
C PHE A 32 -1.30 -19.15 6.78
N GLY A 33 -2.46 -18.60 7.13
CA GLY A 33 -3.75 -19.27 7.29
C GLY A 33 -4.32 -20.05 6.09
N ARG A 34 -4.01 -19.71 4.82
CA ARG A 34 -4.53 -20.50 3.67
C ARG A 34 -3.84 -21.85 3.58
N ASP A 35 -2.53 -21.87 3.70
CA ASP A 35 -1.74 -23.09 3.63
C ASP A 35 -1.78 -23.79 5.01
N GLU A 36 -1.96 -23.02 6.09
CA GLU A 36 -2.12 -23.49 7.45
C GLU A 36 -3.51 -24.02 7.82
N ALA A 37 -4.59 -23.73 7.10
CA ALA A 37 -5.90 -24.29 7.46
C ALA A 37 -5.91 -25.83 7.35
N ILE A 38 -5.22 -26.36 6.34
CA ILE A 38 -5.01 -27.81 6.19
C ILE A 38 -4.01 -28.30 7.24
N ALA A 39 -2.95 -27.53 7.46
CA ALA A 39 -1.91 -27.83 8.43
C ALA A 39 -2.47 -27.91 9.87
N MET A 40 -3.36 -27.00 10.24
CA MET A 40 -4.13 -26.96 11.48
C MET A 40 -5.03 -28.18 11.64
N LEU A 41 -5.77 -28.58 10.60
CA LEU A 41 -6.59 -29.80 10.66
C LEU A 41 -5.73 -31.05 10.87
N VAL A 42 -4.61 -31.14 10.17
CA VAL A 42 -3.63 -32.23 10.30
C VAL A 42 -2.98 -32.23 11.69
N ASN A 43 -2.61 -31.05 12.20
CA ASN A 43 -2.04 -30.83 13.53
C ASN A 43 -3.04 -31.25 14.63
N VAL A 44 -4.28 -30.76 14.58
CA VAL A 44 -5.34 -31.10 15.55
C VAL A 44 -5.64 -32.60 15.51
N ALA A 45 -5.82 -33.19 14.32
CA ALA A 45 -6.09 -34.62 14.19
C ALA A 45 -4.92 -35.47 14.71
N GLY A 46 -3.69 -35.13 14.34
CA GLY A 46 -2.49 -35.82 14.81
C GLY A 46 -2.33 -35.75 16.33
N THR A 47 -2.54 -34.56 16.91
CA THR A 47 -2.45 -34.34 18.36
C THR A 47 -3.56 -35.11 19.11
N VAL A 48 -4.77 -35.17 18.55
CA VAL A 48 -5.86 -35.98 19.11
C VAL A 48 -5.52 -37.47 19.08
N ILE A 49 -5.03 -37.98 17.95
CA ILE A 49 -4.61 -39.39 17.84
C ILE A 49 -3.53 -39.71 18.87
N MET A 50 -2.51 -38.85 19.00
CA MET A 50 -1.45 -39.04 19.98
C MET A 50 -1.94 -38.95 21.42
N SER A 51 -2.99 -38.17 21.70
CA SER A 51 -3.57 -38.09 23.05
C SER A 51 -4.20 -39.40 23.54
N PHE A 52 -4.55 -40.31 22.62
CA PHE A 52 -4.95 -41.67 22.99
C PHE A 52 -3.76 -42.60 23.30
N LEU A 53 -2.54 -42.21 22.90
CA LEU A 53 -1.34 -43.02 23.04
C LEU A 53 -0.43 -42.53 24.18
N THR A 54 -0.54 -41.26 24.57
CA THR A 54 0.25 -40.66 25.65
C THR A 54 -0.52 -39.55 26.37
N ALA A 55 -0.26 -39.42 27.67
CA ALA A 55 -0.71 -38.29 28.50
C ALA A 55 0.40 -37.25 28.72
N ASP A 56 1.61 -37.47 28.18
CA ASP A 56 2.73 -36.56 28.35
C ASP A 56 2.49 -35.25 27.58
N ALA A 57 2.32 -34.16 28.32
CA ALA A 57 2.02 -32.84 27.75
C ALA A 57 3.13 -32.31 26.83
N PHE A 58 4.39 -32.70 27.07
CA PHE A 58 5.50 -32.29 26.23
C PHE A 58 5.45 -33.02 24.88
N ILE A 59 5.24 -34.33 24.88
CA ILE A 59 5.07 -35.12 23.64
C ILE A 59 3.85 -34.62 22.84
N LEU A 60 2.73 -34.34 23.51
CA LEU A 60 1.53 -33.79 22.84
C LEU A 60 1.79 -32.41 22.24
N SER A 61 2.52 -31.53 22.94
CA SER A 61 2.84 -30.20 22.43
C SER A 61 3.74 -30.21 21.18
N LEU A 62 4.60 -31.22 21.03
CA LEU A 62 5.48 -31.38 19.86
C LEU A 62 4.81 -32.12 18.70
N THR A 63 3.77 -32.90 18.98
CA THR A 63 3.08 -33.73 17.96
C THR A 63 2.55 -32.87 16.83
N GLY A 64 1.84 -31.78 17.16
CA GLY A 64 1.28 -30.86 16.19
C GLY A 64 2.29 -30.38 15.14
N PRO A 65 3.36 -29.67 15.54
CA PRO A 65 4.43 -29.20 14.66
C PRO A 65 5.04 -30.28 13.77
N VAL A 66 5.27 -31.48 14.31
CA VAL A 66 5.89 -32.58 13.56
C VAL A 66 4.93 -33.13 12.51
N VAL A 67 3.68 -33.40 12.89
CA VAL A 67 2.67 -33.99 11.99
C VAL A 67 2.24 -32.99 10.92
N GLU A 68 2.17 -31.71 11.27
CA GLU A 68 1.84 -30.61 10.37
C GLU A 68 2.77 -30.52 9.16
N LYS A 69 4.06 -30.82 9.31
CA LYS A 69 5.03 -30.67 8.21
C LYS A 69 4.75 -31.63 7.05
N PHE A 70 4.11 -32.76 7.32
CA PHE A 70 3.64 -33.69 6.28
C PHE A 70 2.49 -33.08 5.45
N GLY A 71 1.68 -32.20 6.05
CA GLY A 71 0.58 -31.48 5.39
C GLY A 71 0.98 -30.22 4.63
N PHE A 72 2.23 -29.75 4.81
CA PHE A 72 2.69 -28.44 4.33
C PHE A 72 2.93 -28.37 2.80
N PHE A 73 3.66 -29.34 2.24
CA PHE A 73 4.01 -29.34 0.80
C PHE A 73 2.86 -29.62 -0.19
N PRO A 74 1.83 -30.44 0.14
CA PRO A 74 0.68 -30.65 -0.75
C PRO A 74 0.00 -29.37 -1.24
N GLY A 75 -0.13 -28.33 -0.39
CA GLY A 75 -0.70 -27.04 -0.76
C GLY A 75 0.12 -26.32 -1.83
N HIS A 76 1.44 -26.22 -1.62
CA HIS A 76 2.36 -25.60 -2.58
C HIS A 76 2.42 -26.34 -3.92
N PHE A 77 2.34 -27.67 -3.93
CA PHE A 77 2.30 -28.45 -5.16
C PHE A 77 1.00 -28.25 -5.95
N ARG A 78 -0.13 -28.13 -5.26
CA ARG A 78 -1.42 -27.80 -5.89
C ARG A 78 -1.39 -26.41 -6.53
N GLU A 79 -0.81 -25.42 -5.85
CA GLU A 79 -0.66 -24.07 -6.40
C GLU A 79 0.28 -24.05 -7.61
N ALA A 80 1.42 -24.75 -7.55
CA ALA A 80 2.36 -24.87 -8.65
C ALA A 80 1.69 -25.45 -9.91
N LEU A 81 0.86 -26.47 -9.72
CA LEU A 81 0.09 -27.08 -10.79
C LEU A 81 -0.98 -26.12 -11.35
N GLY A 82 -1.62 -25.34 -10.48
CA GLY A 82 -2.55 -24.28 -10.86
C GLY A 82 -1.89 -23.24 -11.75
N VAL A 83 -0.76 -22.67 -11.29
CA VAL A 83 0.02 -21.68 -12.04
C VAL A 83 0.45 -22.25 -13.38
N TYR A 84 1.01 -23.47 -13.40
CA TYR A 84 1.40 -24.15 -14.64
C TYR A 84 0.24 -24.26 -15.64
N ARG A 85 -0.97 -24.60 -15.16
CA ARG A 85 -2.17 -24.72 -16.00
C ARG A 85 -2.64 -23.37 -16.55
N THR A 86 -2.53 -22.29 -15.76
CA THR A 86 -3.00 -20.95 -16.12
C THR A 86 -1.99 -20.13 -16.92
N THR A 87 -0.70 -20.45 -16.89
CA THR A 87 0.31 -19.73 -17.69
C THR A 87 0.08 -19.97 -19.20
N PRO A 88 0.05 -18.90 -20.04
CA PRO A 88 -0.04 -19.02 -21.48
C PRO A 88 1.05 -19.94 -22.05
N LYS A 89 0.74 -20.75 -23.07
CA LYS A 89 1.68 -21.75 -23.62
C LYS A 89 3.03 -21.14 -24.04
N ALA A 90 3.02 -19.90 -24.57
CA ALA A 90 4.23 -19.19 -25.01
C ALA A 90 5.19 -18.83 -23.87
N GLU A 91 4.69 -18.62 -22.64
CA GLU A 91 5.49 -18.25 -21.46
C GLU A 91 5.68 -19.45 -20.50
N ARG A 92 5.09 -20.60 -20.83
CA ARG A 92 5.03 -21.77 -19.95
C ARG A 92 6.36 -22.52 -19.94
N LYS A 93 7.05 -22.48 -18.80
CA LYS A 93 8.24 -23.30 -18.53
C LYS A 93 7.88 -24.78 -18.27
N PRO A 94 8.87 -25.70 -18.25
CA PRO A 94 8.63 -27.10 -17.89
C PRO A 94 8.01 -27.23 -16.49
N VAL A 95 7.18 -28.25 -16.27
CA VAL A 95 6.50 -28.52 -14.97
C VAL A 95 7.49 -28.51 -13.81
N CYS A 96 8.67 -29.13 -13.99
CA CYS A 96 9.73 -29.19 -12.99
C CYS A 96 10.19 -27.80 -12.51
N PHE A 97 10.12 -26.76 -13.35
CA PHE A 97 10.44 -25.39 -12.95
C PHE A 97 9.45 -24.87 -11.89
N TYR A 98 8.16 -25.10 -12.08
CA TYR A 98 7.11 -24.66 -11.15
C TYR A 98 7.18 -25.44 -9.84
N PHE A 99 7.39 -26.76 -9.90
CA PHE A 99 7.57 -27.58 -8.70
C PHE A 99 8.86 -27.20 -7.94
N ARG A 100 9.99 -26.96 -8.61
CA ARG A 100 11.21 -26.46 -7.96
C ARG A 100 10.98 -25.09 -7.30
N LYS A 101 10.22 -24.21 -7.94
CA LYS A 101 9.86 -22.91 -7.38
C LYS A 101 8.96 -23.07 -6.15
N ALA A 102 8.02 -24.01 -6.20
CA ALA A 102 7.13 -24.35 -5.09
C ALA A 102 7.90 -24.95 -3.91
N VAL A 103 8.86 -25.86 -4.16
CA VAL A 103 9.75 -26.37 -3.10
C VAL A 103 10.57 -25.24 -2.49
N LYS A 104 11.22 -24.39 -3.28
CA LYS A 104 12.01 -23.26 -2.76
C LYS A 104 11.17 -22.28 -1.93
N GLY A 105 9.96 -21.97 -2.40
CA GLY A 105 9.01 -21.12 -1.68
C GLY A 105 8.55 -21.78 -0.38
N GLY A 106 8.14 -23.05 -0.47
CA GLY A 106 7.71 -23.86 0.66
C GLY A 106 8.82 -24.03 1.70
N THR A 107 10.07 -24.28 1.32
CA THR A 107 11.19 -24.40 2.27
C THR A 107 11.45 -23.11 3.04
N LYS A 108 11.26 -21.94 2.41
CA LYS A 108 11.41 -20.65 3.10
C LYS A 108 10.27 -20.44 4.10
N SER A 109 9.04 -20.73 3.68
CA SER A 109 7.86 -20.62 4.54
C SER A 109 7.88 -21.64 5.69
N LEU A 110 8.36 -22.85 5.45
CA LEU A 110 8.57 -23.90 6.45
C LEU A 110 9.62 -23.49 7.49
N LEU A 111 10.71 -22.84 7.06
CA LEU A 111 11.73 -22.36 7.99
C LEU A 111 11.18 -21.24 8.88
N GLU A 112 10.41 -20.32 8.30
CA GLU A 112 9.73 -19.26 9.08
C GLU A 112 8.74 -19.87 10.09
N ASP A 113 8.00 -20.90 9.69
CA ASP A 113 7.05 -21.62 10.54
C ASP A 113 7.75 -22.36 11.70
N VAL A 114 8.82 -23.13 11.41
CA VAL A 114 9.61 -23.85 12.42
C VAL A 114 10.32 -22.92 13.41
N LEU A 115 10.84 -21.78 12.94
CA LEU A 115 11.61 -20.87 13.79
C LEU A 115 10.75 -19.92 14.60
N VAL A 116 9.53 -19.63 14.14
CA VAL A 116 8.70 -18.57 14.75
C VAL A 116 7.37 -19.11 15.25
N HIS A 117 6.60 -19.81 14.42
CA HIS A 117 5.26 -20.26 14.79
C HIS A 117 5.29 -21.47 15.74
N ASP A 118 6.02 -22.53 15.39
CA ASP A 118 6.08 -23.79 16.17
C ASP A 118 6.49 -23.56 17.64
N PRO A 119 7.49 -22.72 17.98
CA PRO A 119 7.85 -22.48 19.38
C PRO A 119 6.71 -21.83 20.18
N PHE A 120 5.94 -20.92 19.57
CA PHE A 120 4.77 -20.33 20.23
C PHE A 120 3.66 -21.36 20.40
N TYR A 121 3.38 -22.17 19.37
CA TYR A 121 2.40 -23.25 19.47
C TYR A 121 2.76 -24.21 20.62
N VAL A 122 4.00 -24.72 20.64
CA VAL A 122 4.47 -25.70 21.63
C VAL A 122 4.36 -25.11 23.03
N ALA A 123 4.82 -23.87 23.23
CA ALA A 123 4.74 -23.21 24.52
C ALA A 123 3.29 -23.02 24.99
N LEU A 124 2.40 -22.54 24.12
CA LEU A 124 0.98 -22.34 24.43
C LEU A 124 0.29 -23.67 24.73
N MET A 125 0.58 -24.71 23.95
CA MET A 125 0.01 -26.04 24.14
C MET A 125 0.47 -26.65 25.47
N LEU A 126 1.77 -26.55 25.78
CA LEU A 126 2.34 -27.09 27.01
C LEU A 126 1.81 -26.37 28.26
N ILE A 127 1.76 -25.03 28.23
CA ILE A 127 1.17 -24.22 29.31
C ILE A 127 -0.30 -24.56 29.45
N GLY A 128 -1.01 -24.64 28.34
CA GLY A 128 -2.43 -24.92 28.28
C GLY A 128 -2.80 -26.29 28.85
N LEU A 129 -2.09 -27.35 28.45
CA LEU A 129 -2.29 -28.70 28.98
C LEU A 129 -1.98 -28.80 30.48
N LYS A 130 -1.02 -28.01 30.98
CA LYS A 130 -0.66 -27.99 32.41
C LYS A 130 -1.65 -27.19 33.27
N LEU A 131 -2.09 -26.02 32.80
CA LEU A 131 -2.97 -25.13 33.57
C LEU A 131 -4.46 -25.47 33.42
N TYR A 132 -4.85 -26.05 32.28
CA TYR A 132 -6.23 -26.37 31.93
C TYR A 132 -6.38 -27.85 31.54
N SER A 133 -5.95 -28.75 32.44
CA SER A 133 -5.91 -30.20 32.20
C SER A 133 -7.27 -30.83 31.86
N ASN A 134 -8.38 -30.19 32.26
CA ASN A 134 -9.73 -30.67 31.98
C ASN A 134 -10.26 -30.24 30.59
N THR A 135 -9.53 -29.38 29.88
CA THR A 135 -9.94 -28.93 28.55
C THR A 135 -9.59 -29.97 27.49
N PRO A 136 -10.50 -30.31 26.56
CA PRO A 136 -10.22 -31.26 25.50
C PRO A 136 -8.98 -30.87 24.68
N VAL A 137 -8.09 -31.85 24.44
CA VAL A 137 -6.81 -31.65 23.74
C VAL A 137 -7.00 -31.02 22.36
N TRP A 138 -8.03 -31.40 21.62
CA TRP A 138 -8.32 -30.82 20.31
C TRP A 138 -8.60 -29.31 20.37
N LEU A 139 -9.30 -28.86 21.42
CA LEU A 139 -9.63 -27.46 21.61
C LEU A 139 -8.39 -26.67 21.99
N MET A 140 -7.54 -27.25 22.84
CA MET A 140 -6.24 -26.68 23.21
C MET A 140 -5.30 -26.57 22.01
N ALA A 141 -5.22 -27.60 21.17
CA ALA A 141 -4.42 -27.59 19.96
C ALA A 141 -4.91 -26.52 18.96
N PHE A 142 -6.23 -26.46 18.73
CA PHE A 142 -6.84 -25.47 17.86
C PHE A 142 -6.61 -24.03 18.37
N ALA A 143 -6.84 -23.77 19.65
CA ALA A 143 -6.66 -22.45 20.25
C ALA A 143 -5.18 -22.02 20.23
N SER A 144 -4.26 -22.93 20.60
CA SER A 144 -2.81 -22.66 20.58
C SER A 144 -2.32 -22.33 19.18
N PHE A 145 -2.80 -23.07 18.17
CA PHE A 145 -2.54 -22.79 16.77
C PHE A 145 -3.01 -21.40 16.37
N LEU A 146 -4.29 -21.10 16.58
CA LEU A 146 -4.86 -19.81 16.21
C LEU A 146 -4.12 -18.64 16.88
N ILE A 147 -3.85 -18.75 18.19
CA ILE A 147 -3.13 -17.72 18.94
C ILE A 147 -1.69 -17.56 18.42
N ALA A 148 -0.98 -18.66 18.12
CA ALA A 148 0.37 -18.60 17.57
C ALA A 148 0.39 -17.86 16.22
N VAL A 149 -0.54 -18.18 15.31
CA VAL A 149 -0.69 -17.47 14.03
C VAL A 149 -0.96 -15.97 14.23
N LEU A 150 -1.82 -15.62 15.18
CA LEU A 150 -2.09 -14.22 15.53
C LEU A 150 -0.85 -13.50 16.05
N ILE A 151 -0.05 -14.15 16.91
CA ILE A 151 1.20 -13.61 17.45
C ILE A 151 2.21 -13.36 16.33
N VAL A 152 2.40 -14.32 15.43
CA VAL A 152 3.30 -14.18 14.28
C VAL A 152 2.86 -13.04 13.37
N ALA A 153 1.56 -13.00 13.02
CA ALA A 153 1.00 -11.95 12.18
C ALA A 153 1.16 -10.56 12.80
N PHE A 154 0.92 -10.43 14.12
CA PHE A 154 1.14 -9.19 14.83
C PHE A 154 2.63 -8.80 14.89
N GLY A 155 3.50 -9.77 15.18
CA GLY A 155 4.95 -9.60 15.24
C GLY A 155 5.53 -9.10 13.92
N GLU A 156 5.18 -9.68 12.78
CA GLU A 156 5.67 -9.25 11.46
C GLU A 156 5.22 -7.83 11.12
N VAL A 157 3.95 -7.49 11.41
CA VAL A 157 3.44 -6.13 11.21
C VAL A 157 4.17 -5.15 12.13
N MET A 158 4.40 -5.50 13.40
CA MET A 158 5.16 -4.67 14.33
C MET A 158 6.60 -4.44 13.85
N VAL A 159 7.32 -5.49 13.45
CA VAL A 159 8.70 -5.37 12.93
C VAL A 159 8.74 -4.47 11.70
N THR A 160 7.75 -4.59 10.81
CA THR A 160 7.64 -3.74 9.61
C THR A 160 7.40 -2.27 9.98
N GLU A 161 6.49 -1.99 10.93
CA GLU A 161 6.23 -0.63 11.40
C GLU A 161 7.41 -0.04 12.17
N LEU A 162 8.11 -0.83 13.00
CA LEU A 162 9.32 -0.43 13.70
C LEU A 162 10.45 -0.09 12.72
N SER A 163 10.63 -0.91 11.69
CA SER A 163 11.59 -0.66 10.61
C SER A 163 11.28 0.64 9.87
N TYR A 164 9.99 0.92 9.61
CA TYR A 164 9.57 2.17 9.00
C TYR A 164 9.82 3.38 9.92
N TRP A 165 9.53 3.23 11.22
CA TRP A 165 9.78 4.27 12.20
C TRP A 165 11.28 4.60 12.32
N ASP A 166 12.14 3.58 12.39
CA ASP A 166 13.59 3.76 12.41
C ASP A 166 14.09 4.42 11.12
N PHE A 167 13.59 4.00 9.95
CA PHE A 167 13.90 4.64 8.68
C PHE A 167 13.57 6.14 8.70
N LYS A 168 12.38 6.52 9.16
CA LYS A 168 11.99 7.93 9.32
C LYS A 168 12.92 8.66 10.30
N ARG A 169 13.24 8.05 11.44
CA ARG A 169 14.13 8.63 12.44
C ARG A 169 15.52 8.90 11.86
N ARG A 170 16.07 7.96 11.07
CA ARG A 170 17.35 8.11 10.38
C ARG A 170 17.33 9.25 9.36
N LEU A 171 16.24 9.41 8.60
CA LEU A 171 16.10 10.53 7.67
C LEU A 171 15.94 11.88 8.38
N LYS A 172 15.20 11.93 9.50
CA LYS A 172 15.11 13.14 10.33
C LYS A 172 16.47 13.62 10.81
N LYS A 173 17.32 12.68 11.27
CA LYS A 173 18.70 12.97 11.67
C LYS A 173 19.56 13.52 10.52
N LYS A 174 19.19 13.28 9.26
CA LYS A 174 19.86 13.81 8.06
C LYS A 174 19.26 15.13 7.55
N GLY A 175 18.37 15.77 8.32
CA GLY A 175 17.77 17.05 7.96
C GLY A 175 16.52 16.96 7.09
N PHE A 176 15.95 15.78 6.89
CA PHE A 176 14.66 15.67 6.19
C PHE A 176 13.51 16.12 7.10
N GLY A 177 12.62 16.94 6.57
CA GLY A 177 11.32 17.28 7.13
C GLY A 177 10.26 16.20 6.87
N PHE A 178 9.21 16.21 7.68
CA PHE A 178 8.12 15.23 7.62
C PHE A 178 6.77 15.92 7.59
N GLU A 179 5.91 15.45 6.70
CA GLU A 179 4.55 15.94 6.56
C GLU A 179 3.62 14.73 6.37
N LYS A 180 2.55 14.67 7.15
CA LYS A 180 1.53 13.62 7.02
C LYS A 180 0.17 14.28 6.78
N TYR A 181 -0.56 13.75 5.81
CA TYR A 181 -1.90 14.21 5.47
C TYR A 181 -2.67 13.13 4.70
N TYR A 182 -3.98 13.33 4.61
CA TYR A 182 -4.87 12.54 3.77
C TYR A 182 -5.21 13.31 2.50
N GLU A 183 -5.30 12.60 1.39
CA GLU A 183 -5.63 13.17 0.09
C GLU A 183 -6.70 12.32 -0.62
N SER A 184 -7.64 12.94 -1.31
CA SER A 184 -8.48 12.29 -2.31
C SER A 184 -8.33 12.99 -3.64
N ARG A 185 -8.48 12.24 -4.74
CA ARG A 185 -8.23 12.75 -6.10
C ARG A 185 -9.39 12.43 -7.03
N PHE A 186 -9.74 13.40 -7.84
CA PHE A 186 -10.84 13.32 -8.78
C PHE A 186 -10.38 13.83 -10.13
N LEU A 187 -10.54 13.01 -11.15
CA LEU A 187 -10.39 13.45 -12.53
C LEU A 187 -11.61 14.26 -12.91
N ILE A 188 -11.37 15.50 -13.36
CA ILE A 188 -12.42 16.36 -13.89
C ILE A 188 -12.46 16.17 -15.41
N SER A 189 -13.68 16.14 -15.97
CA SER A 189 -13.88 16.13 -17.41
C SER A 189 -13.19 17.32 -18.09
N ALA A 190 -12.55 17.10 -19.24
CA ALA A 190 -11.93 18.17 -20.02
C ALA A 190 -12.94 19.20 -20.57
N LYS A 191 -14.26 18.90 -20.50
CA LYS A 191 -15.35 19.80 -20.90
C LYS A 191 -15.72 20.82 -19.80
N GLU A 192 -15.27 20.59 -18.56
CA GLU A 192 -15.57 21.47 -17.42
C GLU A 192 -14.51 22.57 -17.25
N ASN A 193 -14.94 23.71 -16.69
CA ASN A 193 -14.01 24.77 -16.29
C ASN A 193 -13.37 24.43 -14.92
N PRO A 194 -12.05 24.16 -14.86
CA PRO A 194 -11.38 23.78 -13.61
C PRO A 194 -11.45 24.85 -12.52
N ALA A 195 -11.47 26.14 -12.89
CA ALA A 195 -11.59 27.24 -11.94
C ALA A 195 -12.99 27.28 -11.32
N ARG A 196 -14.03 26.98 -12.11
CA ARG A 196 -15.40 26.84 -11.60
C ARG A 196 -15.52 25.70 -10.59
N ALA A 197 -14.91 24.55 -10.89
CA ALA A 197 -14.91 23.42 -9.97
C ALA A 197 -14.22 23.77 -8.64
N LEU A 198 -13.09 24.48 -8.66
CA LEU A 198 -12.43 24.97 -7.45
C LEU A 198 -13.34 25.91 -6.67
N LYS A 199 -13.92 26.92 -7.34
CA LYS A 199 -14.78 27.94 -6.72
C LYS A 199 -16.00 27.33 -6.04
N MET A 200 -16.68 26.38 -6.69
CA MET A 200 -17.84 25.70 -6.10
C MET A 200 -17.50 24.98 -4.78
N VAL A 201 -16.34 24.31 -4.73
CA VAL A 201 -15.89 23.65 -3.50
C VAL A 201 -15.40 24.68 -2.48
N ALA A 202 -14.73 25.75 -2.91
CA ALA A 202 -14.26 26.81 -2.03
C ALA A 202 -15.42 27.51 -1.32
N GLU A 203 -16.48 27.88 -2.04
CA GLU A 203 -17.69 28.49 -1.47
C GLU A 203 -18.41 27.55 -0.50
N ALA A 204 -18.54 26.27 -0.86
CA ALA A 204 -19.23 25.29 -0.01
C ALA A 204 -18.52 25.00 1.32
N PHE A 205 -17.21 25.23 1.40
CA PHE A 205 -16.38 24.95 2.57
C PHE A 205 -15.68 26.19 3.15
N ASP A 206 -16.09 27.39 2.73
CA ASP A 206 -15.54 28.68 3.18
C ASP A 206 -14.00 28.74 3.09
N LEU A 207 -13.46 28.43 1.91
CA LEU A 207 -12.02 28.38 1.67
C LEU A 207 -11.52 29.68 1.03
N ALA A 208 -10.40 30.19 1.52
CA ALA A 208 -9.73 31.33 0.90
C ALA A 208 -9.00 30.90 -0.38
N GLU A 209 -9.30 31.55 -1.50
CA GLU A 209 -8.60 31.33 -2.76
C GLU A 209 -7.16 31.86 -2.70
N GLU A 210 -6.22 31.11 -3.28
CA GLU A 210 -4.81 31.49 -3.35
C GLU A 210 -4.30 31.53 -4.79
N ARG A 211 -3.16 32.21 -4.97
CA ARG A 211 -2.50 32.33 -6.27
C ARG A 211 -2.09 30.98 -6.84
N GLY A 212 -2.06 30.93 -8.17
CA GLY A 212 -1.58 29.76 -8.91
C GLY A 212 -0.08 29.52 -8.72
N TRP A 213 0.30 28.25 -8.82
CA TRP A 213 1.69 27.79 -8.75
C TRP A 213 1.99 26.90 -9.96
N SER A 214 3.15 27.09 -10.58
CA SER A 214 3.68 26.18 -11.59
C SER A 214 4.57 25.12 -10.93
N TYR A 215 4.44 23.87 -11.35
CA TYR A 215 5.16 22.73 -10.79
C TYR A 215 5.92 21.97 -11.87
N THR A 216 7.14 21.58 -11.52
CA THR A 216 7.93 20.59 -12.26
C THR A 216 8.35 19.47 -11.31
N ASP A 217 7.83 18.27 -11.55
CA ASP A 217 8.20 17.06 -10.83
C ASP A 217 9.09 16.16 -11.70
N ALA A 218 10.23 15.71 -11.18
CA ALA A 218 11.09 14.71 -11.79
C ALA A 218 11.02 13.41 -10.98
N TYR A 219 10.35 12.37 -11.50
CA TYR A 219 10.12 11.11 -10.78
C TYR A 219 11.18 10.06 -11.12
N PHE A 220 11.69 9.39 -10.10
CA PHE A 220 12.69 8.31 -10.23
C PHE A 220 12.06 6.96 -9.89
N GLU A 221 12.49 5.90 -10.58
CA GLU A 221 12.27 4.55 -10.07
C GLU A 221 13.18 4.30 -8.87
N ASN A 222 12.73 3.47 -7.92
CA ASN A 222 13.38 3.34 -6.63
C ASN A 222 13.26 1.93 -6.07
N LYS A 223 14.22 1.55 -5.25
CA LYS A 223 14.31 0.27 -4.54
C LYS A 223 14.01 0.40 -3.04
N LEU A 224 13.27 1.43 -2.65
CA LEU A 224 12.85 1.58 -1.25
C LEU A 224 11.86 0.47 -0.89
N ALA A 225 11.96 -0.02 0.35
CA ALA A 225 11.03 -1.00 0.86
C ALA A 225 9.60 -0.42 0.96
N GLU A 226 8.62 -1.27 0.67
CA GLU A 226 7.22 -1.02 1.02
C GLU A 226 6.99 -1.35 2.50
N TYR A 227 6.18 -0.54 3.18
CA TYR A 227 5.90 -0.73 4.60
C TYR A 227 4.40 -0.82 4.84
N SER A 228 3.89 -2.02 5.12
CA SER A 228 2.48 -2.24 5.48
C SER A 228 1.49 -1.64 4.46
N GLY A 229 1.76 -1.86 3.17
CA GLY A 229 0.98 -1.33 2.05
C GLY A 229 1.23 0.14 1.73
N ARG A 230 2.23 0.78 2.36
CA ARG A 230 2.73 2.11 1.95
C ARG A 230 3.74 1.92 0.82
N VAL A 231 3.41 2.47 -0.35
CA VAL A 231 4.24 2.41 -1.55
C VAL A 231 5.11 3.67 -1.66
N PRO A 232 6.45 3.55 -1.79
CA PRO A 232 7.35 4.68 -1.92
C PRO A 232 7.41 5.25 -3.33
N ARG A 233 7.56 6.57 -3.42
CA ARG A 233 7.90 7.31 -4.63
C ARG A 233 9.00 8.32 -4.33
N ILE A 234 10.01 8.39 -5.19
CA ILE A 234 11.05 9.41 -5.12
C ILE A 234 10.81 10.44 -6.23
N ARG A 235 10.90 11.72 -5.88
CA ARG A 235 10.90 12.80 -6.87
C ARG A 235 11.72 14.00 -6.43
N LEU A 236 12.25 14.73 -7.39
CA LEU A 236 12.62 16.13 -7.20
C LEU A 236 11.41 16.99 -7.61
N ARG A 237 11.18 18.10 -6.90
CA ARG A 237 10.08 19.02 -7.17
C ARG A 237 10.55 20.46 -7.08
N GLU A 238 10.24 21.23 -8.12
CA GLU A 238 10.26 22.69 -8.11
C GLU A 238 8.82 23.23 -8.16
N ARG A 239 8.58 24.33 -7.45
CA ARG A 239 7.34 25.10 -7.48
C ARG A 239 7.67 26.58 -7.62
N VAL A 240 6.95 27.27 -8.50
CA VAL A 240 7.17 28.69 -8.80
C VAL A 240 5.85 29.44 -8.71
N SER A 241 5.83 30.58 -8.01
CA SER A 241 4.71 31.54 -7.99
C SER A 241 5.25 32.95 -7.88
N GLY A 242 5.11 33.75 -8.95
CA GLY A 242 5.82 35.03 -9.04
C GLY A 242 7.34 34.82 -8.90
N ASP A 243 7.95 35.54 -7.97
CA ASP A 243 9.38 35.43 -7.66
C ASP A 243 9.70 34.29 -6.67
N ASP A 244 8.68 33.73 -6.00
CA ASP A 244 8.87 32.66 -5.03
C ASP A 244 9.19 31.33 -5.72
N ARG A 245 10.31 30.71 -5.30
CA ARG A 245 10.74 29.38 -5.78
C ARG A 245 11.02 28.44 -4.64
N ILE A 246 10.36 27.28 -4.65
CA ILE A 246 10.54 26.23 -3.64
C ILE A 246 11.02 24.95 -4.33
N ARG A 247 12.20 24.48 -3.93
CA ARG A 247 12.84 23.28 -4.48
C ARG A 247 13.02 22.23 -3.39
N THR A 248 12.65 21.00 -3.70
CA THR A 248 12.67 19.91 -2.71
C THR A 248 13.02 18.58 -3.35
N ALA A 249 13.82 17.78 -2.65
CA ALA A 249 13.89 16.35 -2.88
C ALA A 249 12.88 15.65 -1.96
N GLN A 250 12.11 14.71 -2.48
CA GLN A 250 10.98 14.11 -1.76
C GLN A 250 10.97 12.59 -1.88
N VAL A 251 10.78 11.92 -0.75
CA VAL A 251 10.32 10.53 -0.66
C VAL A 251 8.89 10.55 -0.14
N VAL A 252 7.95 10.09 -0.94
CA VAL A 252 6.52 10.10 -0.62
C VAL A 252 6.03 8.67 -0.50
N TYR A 253 5.60 8.29 0.71
CA TYR A 253 4.91 7.04 0.96
C TYR A 253 3.40 7.27 0.85
N THR A 254 2.74 6.50 0.00
CA THR A 254 1.29 6.58 -0.19
C THR A 254 0.62 5.27 0.15
N LYS A 255 -0.51 5.32 0.85
CA LYS A 255 -1.36 4.16 1.15
C LYS A 255 -2.83 4.53 0.92
N ALA A 256 -3.43 3.96 -0.11
CA ALA A 256 -4.86 4.06 -0.34
C ALA A 256 -5.63 3.18 0.66
N TYR A 257 -6.85 3.58 1.01
CA TYR A 257 -7.76 2.75 1.80
C TYR A 257 -9.21 3.09 1.43
N GLU A 258 -10.12 2.13 1.62
CA GLU A 258 -11.56 2.36 1.46
C GLU A 258 -12.15 2.75 2.82
N MET A 259 -12.90 3.85 2.88
CA MET A 259 -13.67 4.19 4.08
C MET A 259 -14.87 3.25 4.22
N GLY A 260 -15.18 2.86 5.46
CA GLY A 260 -16.37 2.07 5.75
C GLY A 260 -17.65 2.76 5.28
N ARG A 261 -18.59 1.96 4.74
CA ARG A 261 -19.90 2.43 4.33
C ARG A 261 -20.85 2.37 5.51
N GLU A 262 -21.62 3.44 5.70
CA GLU A 262 -22.71 3.45 6.68
C GLU A 262 -24.02 2.95 6.06
N LYS A 263 -24.19 3.13 4.75
CA LYS A 263 -25.37 2.70 3.97
C LYS A 263 -24.95 2.09 2.63
N ILE A 264 -25.80 1.21 2.08
CA ILE A 264 -25.53 0.48 0.83
C ILE A 264 -25.51 1.41 -0.39
N ASP A 265 -26.34 2.46 -0.38
CA ASP A 265 -26.51 3.48 -1.42
C ASP A 265 -25.43 4.59 -1.38
N GLN A 266 -24.54 4.57 -0.39
CA GLN A 266 -23.47 5.55 -0.25
C GLN A 266 -22.35 5.32 -1.29
N TYR A 267 -21.81 6.41 -1.83
CA TYR A 267 -20.59 6.37 -2.63
C TYR A 267 -19.44 5.68 -1.87
N ARG A 268 -18.58 5.01 -2.62
CA ARG A 268 -17.32 4.45 -2.11
C ARG A 268 -16.26 5.54 -2.06
N TYR A 269 -15.65 5.72 -0.90
CA TYR A 269 -14.61 6.72 -0.68
C TYR A 269 -13.25 6.06 -0.51
N PHE A 270 -12.29 6.45 -1.35
CA PHE A 270 -10.91 5.96 -1.41
C PHE A 270 -9.86 7.04 -1.13
N PRO A 271 -9.81 7.60 0.09
CA PRO A 271 -8.72 8.48 0.49
C PRO A 271 -7.35 7.77 0.46
N ILE A 272 -6.30 8.57 0.37
CA ILE A 272 -4.90 8.16 0.36
C ILE A 272 -4.23 8.81 1.56
N SER A 273 -3.66 8.00 2.46
CA SER A 273 -2.71 8.50 3.45
C SER A 273 -1.38 8.78 2.77
N LYS A 274 -0.86 10.00 2.93
CA LYS A 274 0.46 10.40 2.43
C LYS A 274 1.38 10.75 3.59
N GLU A 275 2.57 10.13 3.58
CA GLU A 275 3.69 10.48 4.44
C GLU A 275 4.81 10.98 3.52
N LYS A 276 5.02 12.29 3.53
CA LYS A 276 5.99 13.00 2.71
C LYS A 276 7.22 13.32 3.56
N ILE A 277 8.35 12.79 3.13
CA ILE A 277 9.66 13.03 3.71
C ILE A 277 10.41 13.91 2.71
N TYR A 278 10.79 15.12 3.09
CA TYR A 278 11.32 16.09 2.14
C TYR A 278 12.60 16.74 2.64
N PHE A 279 13.48 17.12 1.70
CA PHE A 279 14.67 17.89 1.95
C PHE A 279 14.61 19.16 1.12
N MET A 280 14.83 20.32 1.74
CA MET A 280 14.86 21.62 1.05
C MET A 280 16.17 21.74 0.26
N LEU A 281 16.08 22.10 -1.02
CA LEU A 281 17.25 22.26 -1.87
C LEU A 281 17.62 23.74 -1.95
N GLU A 282 18.65 24.14 -1.21
CA GLU A 282 19.24 25.49 -1.23
C GLU A 282 20.21 25.64 -2.42
N GLN A 283 19.72 25.31 -3.61
CA GLN A 283 20.46 25.36 -4.88
C GLN A 283 19.48 25.52 -6.04
N GLU A 284 20.03 25.71 -7.25
CA GLU A 284 19.24 25.52 -8.47
C GLU A 284 18.73 24.09 -8.58
N MET A 285 17.60 23.93 -9.25
CA MET A 285 16.94 22.64 -9.39
C MET A 285 17.87 21.70 -10.17
N PRO A 286 18.37 20.62 -9.55
CA PRO A 286 19.32 19.74 -10.22
C PRO A 286 18.59 18.87 -11.25
N GLU A 287 19.26 18.56 -12.36
CA GLU A 287 18.73 17.66 -13.39
C GLU A 287 18.80 16.20 -12.93
N SER A 288 19.83 15.89 -12.13
CA SER A 288 20.08 14.57 -11.59
C SER A 288 20.25 14.58 -10.07
N VAL A 289 20.16 13.39 -9.44
CA VAL A 289 20.43 13.27 -8.00
C VAL A 289 21.90 13.55 -7.67
N ASP A 290 22.82 13.38 -8.62
CA ASP A 290 24.26 13.55 -8.41
C ASP A 290 24.68 15.01 -8.23
N GLU A 291 23.91 15.95 -8.79
CA GLU A 291 24.11 17.40 -8.68
C GLU A 291 23.61 18.00 -7.36
N ILE A 292 23.03 17.20 -6.46
CA ILE A 292 22.61 17.67 -5.15
C ILE A 292 23.86 18.00 -4.30
N LYS A 293 24.04 19.28 -3.96
CA LYS A 293 25.15 19.82 -3.14
C LYS A 293 25.18 19.21 -1.75
N ASN A 294 24.01 19.00 -1.13
CA ASN A 294 23.94 18.38 0.19
C ASN A 294 24.34 16.90 0.10
N ASN A 295 25.52 16.58 0.64
CA ASN A 295 26.10 15.24 0.53
C ASN A 295 25.23 14.17 1.20
N ALA A 296 24.59 14.47 2.34
CA ALA A 296 23.76 13.50 3.05
C ALA A 296 22.50 13.13 2.25
N ALA A 297 21.82 14.12 1.67
CA ALA A 297 20.66 13.92 0.80
C ALA A 297 21.06 13.19 -0.50
N ARG A 298 22.13 13.64 -1.16
CA ARG A 298 22.66 13.01 -2.39
C ARG A 298 22.99 11.54 -2.18
N VAL A 299 23.81 11.22 -1.17
CA VAL A 299 24.25 9.84 -0.89
C VAL A 299 23.05 8.95 -0.58
N PHE A 300 22.07 9.46 0.18
CA PHE A 300 20.85 8.71 0.44
C PHE A 300 20.06 8.44 -0.84
N LEU A 301 19.73 9.48 -1.60
CA LEU A 301 18.91 9.36 -2.80
C LEU A 301 19.59 8.47 -3.85
N LYS A 302 20.89 8.65 -4.11
CA LYS A 302 21.68 7.82 -5.02
C LYS A 302 21.65 6.33 -4.65
N LYS A 303 21.67 6.03 -3.35
CA LYS A 303 21.56 4.64 -2.85
C LYS A 303 20.15 4.06 -2.98
N THR A 304 19.13 4.86 -3.27
CA THR A 304 17.72 4.42 -3.25
C THR A 304 17.04 4.48 -4.62
N ILE A 305 17.53 5.28 -5.55
CA ILE A 305 17.07 5.27 -6.93
C ILE A 305 17.57 4.02 -7.67
N GLU A 306 16.79 3.57 -8.64
CA GLU A 306 17.13 2.45 -9.53
C GLU A 306 17.51 2.95 -10.93
N THR A 307 16.86 4.01 -11.40
CA THR A 307 17.15 4.66 -12.69
C THR A 307 17.80 6.01 -12.48
N ALA A 308 18.79 6.34 -13.30
CA ALA A 308 19.43 7.66 -13.31
C ALA A 308 18.53 8.72 -13.95
N GLU A 309 17.86 8.36 -15.05
CA GLU A 309 16.98 9.27 -15.78
C GLU A 309 15.60 9.37 -15.12
N PRO A 310 15.15 10.59 -14.75
CA PRO A 310 13.82 10.80 -14.22
C PRO A 310 12.78 10.94 -15.34
N ARG A 311 11.53 10.66 -15.00
CA ARG A 311 10.39 11.03 -15.84
C ARG A 311 9.75 12.32 -15.34
N ALA A 312 9.73 13.34 -16.18
CA ALA A 312 9.22 14.66 -15.82
C ALA A 312 7.69 14.76 -15.95
N VAL A 313 7.07 15.52 -15.05
CA VAL A 313 5.65 15.91 -15.09
C VAL A 313 5.56 17.40 -14.79
N LYS A 314 5.01 18.17 -15.72
CA LYS A 314 4.75 19.61 -15.54
C LYS A 314 3.26 19.85 -15.35
N PHE A 315 2.89 20.71 -14.39
CA PHE A 315 1.50 21.05 -14.16
C PHE A 315 1.34 22.42 -13.50
N GLU A 316 0.21 23.06 -13.77
CA GLU A 316 -0.23 24.29 -13.08
C GLU A 316 -1.25 23.91 -12.01
N ARG A 317 -1.19 24.57 -10.84
CA ARG A 317 -2.12 24.38 -9.73
C ARG A 317 -2.76 25.69 -9.37
N ILE A 318 -4.09 25.69 -9.30
CA ILE A 318 -4.87 26.66 -8.54
C ILE A 318 -5.36 25.99 -7.25
N LEU A 319 -5.44 26.73 -6.15
CA LEU A 319 -5.84 26.16 -4.87
C LEU A 319 -6.61 27.15 -4.00
N ALA A 320 -7.44 26.61 -3.13
CA ALA A 320 -8.12 27.32 -2.05
C ALA A 320 -7.90 26.52 -0.76
N ARG A 321 -7.76 27.20 0.38
CA ARG A 321 -7.55 26.51 1.66
C ARG A 321 -8.16 27.22 2.86
N SER A 322 -8.41 26.41 3.88
CA SER A 322 -8.56 26.78 5.27
C SER A 322 -7.48 26.05 6.09
N PRO A 323 -7.40 26.25 7.42
CA PRO A 323 -6.47 25.50 8.26
C PRO A 323 -6.65 23.97 8.17
N ASP A 324 -7.87 23.49 7.89
CA ASP A 324 -8.23 22.08 7.98
C ASP A 324 -8.44 21.37 6.64
N LEU A 325 -8.73 22.12 5.58
CA LEU A 325 -9.00 21.62 4.24
C LEU A 325 -8.25 22.45 3.18
N LEU A 326 -7.54 21.75 2.30
CA LEU A 326 -6.98 22.33 1.09
C LEU A 326 -7.60 21.66 -0.12
N VAL A 327 -8.10 22.45 -1.05
CA VAL A 327 -8.63 22.01 -2.33
C VAL A 327 -7.74 22.58 -3.42
N SER A 328 -7.32 21.75 -4.36
CA SER A 328 -6.51 22.20 -5.48
C SER A 328 -6.97 21.56 -6.78
N VAL A 329 -6.95 22.31 -7.87
CA VAL A 329 -7.16 21.77 -9.21
C VAL A 329 -5.88 21.91 -9.99
N ASP A 330 -5.39 20.78 -10.49
CA ASP A 330 -4.15 20.67 -11.25
C ASP A 330 -4.45 20.50 -12.73
N LYS A 331 -3.87 21.35 -13.58
CA LYS A 331 -3.82 21.17 -15.02
C LYS A 331 -2.51 20.48 -15.38
N VAL A 332 -2.57 19.19 -15.70
CA VAL A 332 -1.39 18.40 -16.03
C VAL A 332 -1.11 18.49 -17.53
N HIS A 333 0.11 18.89 -17.88
CA HIS A 333 0.53 19.02 -19.28
C HIS A 333 1.06 17.69 -19.82
N GLY A 334 0.74 17.40 -21.08
CA GLY A 334 1.11 16.17 -21.77
C GLY A 334 0.54 16.15 -23.19
N LYS A 335 0.66 15.02 -23.89
CA LYS A 335 0.01 14.82 -25.20
C LYS A 335 -1.50 15.05 -25.13
N ALA A 336 -2.11 14.57 -24.05
CA ALA A 336 -3.51 14.82 -23.70
C ALA A 336 -3.55 15.46 -22.30
N PRO A 337 -3.76 16.78 -22.19
CA PRO A 337 -3.86 17.45 -20.90
C PRO A 337 -5.12 16.99 -20.16
N PHE A 338 -5.03 16.91 -18.83
CA PHE A 338 -6.14 16.54 -17.97
C PHE A 338 -6.15 17.36 -16.68
N PHE A 339 -7.32 17.39 -16.04
CA PHE A 339 -7.52 18.11 -14.79
C PHE A 339 -7.69 17.15 -13.62
N LEU A 340 -6.99 17.42 -12.52
CA LEU A 340 -7.06 16.62 -11.30
C LEU A 340 -7.40 17.52 -10.12
N LEU A 341 -8.59 17.33 -9.55
CA LEU A 341 -8.98 17.93 -8.29
C LEU A 341 -8.44 17.08 -7.14
N GLU A 342 -7.70 17.70 -6.22
CA GLU A 342 -7.18 17.08 -5.01
C GLU A 342 -7.80 17.74 -3.78
N LEU A 343 -8.36 16.94 -2.88
CA LEU A 343 -8.82 17.35 -1.55
C LEU A 343 -7.78 16.89 -0.52
N LYS A 344 -7.36 17.73 0.42
CA LYS A 344 -6.34 17.40 1.43
C LYS A 344 -6.72 17.87 2.83
N THR A 345 -6.45 17.03 3.82
CA THR A 345 -6.57 17.40 5.24
C THR A 345 -5.45 16.76 6.06
N HIS A 346 -4.97 17.43 7.10
CA HIS A 346 -3.96 16.86 7.99
C HIS A 346 -4.55 15.95 9.08
N ARG A 347 -5.75 16.26 9.58
CA ARG A 347 -6.34 15.60 10.76
C ARG A 347 -7.82 15.25 10.62
N HIS A 348 -8.57 15.91 9.74
CA HIS A 348 -10.04 15.87 9.74
C HIS A 348 -10.60 14.91 8.68
N VAL A 349 -10.47 13.60 8.90
CA VAL A 349 -10.98 12.57 7.97
C VAL A 349 -12.49 12.70 7.71
N LYS A 350 -13.26 13.14 8.72
CA LYS A 350 -14.71 13.42 8.55
C LYS A 350 -14.96 14.57 7.56
N LEU A 351 -14.20 15.66 7.67
CA LEU A 351 -14.27 16.79 6.75
C LEU A 351 -13.87 16.37 5.33
N LEU A 352 -12.82 15.55 5.20
CA LEU A 352 -12.46 14.97 3.90
C LEU A 352 -13.61 14.15 3.31
N LYS A 353 -14.28 13.30 4.10
CA LYS A 353 -15.45 12.53 3.65
C LYS A 353 -16.59 13.43 3.17
N GLN A 354 -16.86 14.53 3.89
CA GLN A 354 -17.87 15.53 3.49
C GLN A 354 -17.51 16.22 2.17
N ALA A 355 -16.27 16.69 2.03
CA ALA A 355 -15.78 17.32 0.80
C ALA A 355 -15.77 16.34 -0.39
N MET A 356 -15.39 15.09 -0.18
CA MET A 356 -15.48 14.03 -1.20
C MET A 356 -16.92 13.78 -1.62
N ARG A 357 -17.86 13.72 -0.67
CA ARG A 357 -19.28 13.56 -0.95
C ARG A 357 -19.80 14.70 -1.82
N PHE A 358 -19.51 15.95 -1.43
CA PHE A 358 -19.89 17.13 -2.20
C PHE A 358 -19.35 17.07 -3.63
N VAL A 359 -18.05 16.83 -3.80
CA VAL A 359 -17.41 16.73 -5.12
C VAL A 359 -18.03 15.64 -5.98
N MET A 360 -18.36 14.47 -5.41
CA MET A 360 -18.97 13.37 -6.16
C MET A 360 -20.45 13.58 -6.49
N GLN A 361 -21.16 14.45 -5.75
CA GLN A 361 -22.55 14.79 -6.00
C GLN A 361 -22.70 15.91 -7.02
N GLU A 362 -21.87 16.95 -6.88
CA GLU A 362 -22.05 18.21 -7.61
C GLU A 362 -21.22 18.31 -8.89
N LEU A 363 -20.15 17.52 -9.02
CA LEU A 363 -19.23 17.60 -10.15
C LEU A 363 -19.20 16.30 -10.98
N PRO A 364 -19.10 16.38 -12.31
CA PRO A 364 -18.97 15.21 -13.18
C PRO A 364 -17.52 14.67 -13.14
N VAL A 365 -17.19 14.00 -12.04
CA VAL A 365 -15.83 13.54 -11.75
C VAL A 365 -15.70 12.02 -11.71
N ILE A 366 -14.46 11.54 -11.90
CA ILE A 366 -14.08 10.14 -11.64
C ILE A 366 -13.10 10.12 -10.48
N HIS A 367 -13.45 9.40 -9.41
CA HIS A 367 -12.53 9.18 -8.28
C HIS A 367 -11.37 8.28 -8.72
N THR A 368 -10.14 8.63 -8.36
CA THR A 368 -8.95 7.82 -8.63
C THR A 368 -7.97 7.81 -7.46
N THR A 369 -7.24 6.71 -7.29
CA THR A 369 -6.09 6.65 -6.37
C THR A 369 -4.76 6.81 -7.10
N GLN A 370 -4.76 6.85 -8.43
CA GLN A 370 -3.57 7.01 -9.25
C GLN A 370 -3.02 8.44 -9.16
N GLY A 371 -1.71 8.59 -9.25
CA GLY A 371 -1.06 9.89 -9.29
C GLY A 371 -0.94 10.43 -10.72
N LYS A 372 -0.50 11.69 -10.83
CA LYS A 372 -0.30 12.36 -12.12
C LYS A 372 0.65 11.59 -13.05
N LYS A 373 1.74 11.06 -12.47
CA LYS A 373 2.75 10.24 -13.15
C LYS A 373 2.08 9.01 -13.80
N GLU A 374 1.33 8.25 -13.02
CA GLU A 374 0.67 7.02 -13.46
C GLU A 374 -0.35 7.29 -14.56
N ILE A 375 -1.17 8.33 -14.41
CA ILE A 375 -2.21 8.70 -15.38
C ILE A 375 -1.57 9.15 -16.70
N LEU A 376 -0.56 10.03 -16.63
CA LEU A 376 0.10 10.57 -17.82
C LEU A 376 0.79 9.48 -18.65
N PHE A 377 1.54 8.57 -18.01
CA PHE A 377 2.28 7.53 -18.72
C PHE A 377 1.43 6.36 -19.20
N ARG A 378 0.26 6.15 -18.58
CA ARG A 378 -0.72 5.20 -19.09
C ARG A 378 -1.39 5.74 -20.35
N ALA A 379 -1.75 7.02 -20.37
CA ALA A 379 -2.36 7.66 -21.53
C ALA A 379 -1.45 7.61 -22.78
N SER A 380 -0.13 7.68 -22.60
CA SER A 380 0.82 7.59 -23.71
C SER A 380 0.92 6.22 -24.36
N MET A 381 0.61 5.13 -23.63
CA MET A 381 0.67 3.75 -24.16
C MET A 381 -0.57 3.35 -24.94
N THR A 382 -1.70 4.03 -24.74
CA THR A 382 -2.96 3.77 -25.47
C THR A 382 -3.12 4.62 -26.73
N SER A 383 -2.20 5.57 -26.96
CA SER A 383 -2.19 6.47 -28.12
C SER A 383 -1.15 6.11 -29.19
N SER A 384 -0.45 4.99 -28.99
CA SER A 384 0.43 4.32 -29.96
C SER A 384 -0.28 3.06 -30.44
#